data_AF-A0A3B8XIJ2-F1
#
_entry.id   AF-A0A3B8XIJ2-F1
#
_cell.length_a   1.000
_cell.length_b   1.000
_cell.length_c   1.000
_cell.angle_alpha   90.00
_cell.angle_beta   90.00
_cell.angle_gamma   90.00
#
_symmetry.space_group_name_H-M   'P 1'
#
loop_
_entity.id
_entity.type
_entity.pdbx_description
1 polymer ?
#
loop_
_entity_poly.entity_id
_entity_poly.type
_entity_poly.pdbx_seq_one_letter_code
_entity_poly.pdbx_strand_id
1 'polypeptide(L)'
;MAGKFWPVLFGAAAIYNFMAGLPPVLIPAASAANPGLAPHAPEHVIIAQISGLLICTFGIGYAMVAFGSPGSRQIVTLGLIGKLSLCVLLAVHLMQGPVPRPMLIATAGDLLFSIAFIVWLVRNRPVPAPSPA
;
A
#
# COMPACT_ATOMS: atom_id res chain seq x y z
N MET A 1 20.43 10.77 18.97
CA MET A 1 19.92 10.94 17.59
C MET A 1 18.48 10.46 17.55
N ALA A 2 17.50 11.35 17.56
CA ALA A 2 16.11 10.98 17.32
C ALA A 2 16.04 10.33 15.92
N GLY A 3 15.73 9.03 15.86
CA GLY A 3 15.99 8.21 14.69
C GLY A 3 15.16 8.63 13.48
N LYS A 4 15.81 9.19 12.45
CA LYS A 4 15.20 9.56 11.16
C LYS A 4 14.65 8.35 10.37
N PHE A 5 14.87 7.14 10.85
CA PHE A 5 14.49 5.90 10.16
C PHE A 5 12.99 5.83 9.84
N TRP A 6 12.11 6.06 10.82
CA TRP A 6 10.66 5.91 10.60
C TRP A 6 10.08 6.94 9.64
N PRO A 7 10.38 8.25 9.77
CA PRO A 7 9.97 9.24 8.77
C PRO A 7 10.43 8.88 7.35
N VAL A 8 11.69 8.44 7.19
CA VAL A 8 12.23 8.04 5.89
C VAL A 8 11.51 6.80 5.35
N LEU A 9 11.25 5.80 6.19
CA LEU A 9 10.53 4.58 5.80
C LEU A 9 9.10 4.89 5.32
N PHE A 10 8.37 5.75 6.03
CA PHE A 10 7.03 6.15 5.62
C PHE A 10 7.04 7.05 4.38
N GLY A 11 8.06 7.91 4.21
CA GLY A 11 8.28 8.63 2.97
C GLY A 11 8.54 7.70 1.78
N ALA A 12 9.36 6.65 1.97
CA ALA A 12 9.57 5.63 0.97
C ALA A 12 8.27 4.86 0.65
N ALA A 13 7.47 4.53 1.67
CA ALA A 13 6.15 3.92 1.47
C ALA A 13 5.22 4.85 0.66
N ALA A 14 5.23 6.15 0.92
CA ALA A 14 4.44 7.12 0.16
C ALA A 14 4.83 7.12 -1.33
N ILE A 15 6.13 7.28 -1.62
CA ILE A 15 6.66 7.27 -2.99
C ILE A 15 6.30 5.96 -3.70
N TYR A 16 6.48 4.84 -3.02
CA TYR A 16 6.15 3.52 -3.54
C TYR A 16 4.66 3.42 -3.96
N ASN A 17 3.75 3.92 -3.12
CA ASN A 17 2.32 3.88 -3.44
C ASN A 17 1.98 4.84 -4.59
N PHE A 18 2.61 6.02 -4.68
CA PHE A 18 2.43 6.89 -5.85
C PHE A 18 2.96 6.26 -7.15
N MET A 19 4.11 5.57 -7.10
CA MET A 19 4.65 4.85 -8.25
C MET A 19 3.71 3.75 -8.74
N ALA A 20 3.02 3.06 -7.82
CA ALA A 20 2.05 2.02 -8.17
C ALA A 20 0.68 2.61 -8.60
N GLY A 21 0.24 3.70 -7.96
CA GLY A 21 -1.11 4.25 -8.12
C GLY A 21 -1.26 5.30 -9.23
N LEU A 22 -0.23 6.09 -9.55
CA LEU A 22 -0.31 7.13 -10.57
C LEU A 22 -0.43 6.60 -12.00
N PRO A 23 0.31 5.55 -12.43
CA PRO A 23 0.20 5.05 -13.80
C PRO A 23 -1.23 4.68 -14.22
N PRO A 24 -2.01 3.87 -13.46
CA PRO A 24 -3.36 3.54 -13.88
C PRO A 24 -4.29 4.76 -13.91
N VAL A 25 -3.98 5.84 -13.19
CA VAL A 25 -4.76 7.10 -13.21
C VAL A 25 -4.44 7.94 -14.44
N LEU A 26 -3.15 8.18 -14.69
CA LEU A 26 -2.68 9.14 -15.70
C LEU A 26 -2.60 8.53 -17.10
N ILE A 27 -2.25 7.25 -17.19
CA ILE A 27 -2.02 6.51 -18.44
C ILE A 27 -2.66 5.12 -18.37
N PRO A 28 -3.99 5.02 -18.16
CA PRO A 28 -4.68 3.75 -17.94
C PRO A 28 -4.48 2.74 -19.07
N ALA A 29 -4.59 3.17 -20.33
CA ALA A 29 -4.45 2.29 -21.49
C ALA A 29 -3.04 1.67 -21.58
N ALA A 30 -2.00 2.46 -21.31
CA ALA A 30 -0.62 1.98 -21.31
C ALA A 30 -0.32 1.11 -20.06
N SER A 31 -0.90 1.45 -18.91
CA SER A 31 -0.74 0.68 -17.67
C SER A 31 -1.43 -0.68 -17.72
N ALA A 32 -2.50 -0.78 -18.49
CA ALA A 32 -3.24 -2.02 -18.71
C ALA A 32 -2.65 -2.85 -19.87
N ALA A 33 -1.76 -2.27 -20.68
CA ALA A 33 -1.13 -2.98 -21.80
C ALA A 33 -0.22 -4.11 -21.28
N ASN A 34 -0.68 -5.35 -21.42
CA ASN A 34 0.10 -6.54 -21.16
C ASN A 34 0.28 -7.32 -22.47
N PRO A 35 1.51 -7.47 -22.97
CA PRO A 35 1.77 -8.28 -24.16
C PRO A 35 1.24 -9.71 -23.94
N GLY A 36 0.29 -10.13 -24.78
CA GLY A 36 -0.30 -11.47 -24.71
C GLY A 36 -1.65 -11.59 -23.98
N LEU A 37 -2.21 -10.49 -23.46
CA LEU A 37 -3.59 -10.44 -22.96
C LEU A 37 -4.50 -9.67 -23.92
N ALA A 38 -5.78 -10.05 -23.98
CA ALA A 38 -6.77 -9.34 -24.77
C ALA A 38 -6.91 -7.87 -24.31
N PRO A 39 -7.23 -6.93 -25.23
CA PRO A 39 -7.51 -5.55 -24.85
C PRO A 39 -8.58 -5.48 -23.77
N HIS A 40 -8.34 -4.67 -22.75
CA HIS A 40 -9.27 -4.52 -21.65
C HIS A 40 -10.56 -3.85 -22.11
N ALA A 41 -11.70 -4.43 -21.73
CA ALA A 41 -12.98 -3.76 -21.91
C ALA A 41 -13.01 -2.41 -21.13
N PRO A 42 -13.69 -1.37 -21.63
CA PRO A 42 -13.66 -0.04 -21.04
C PRO A 42 -13.99 0.01 -19.54
N GLU A 43 -14.86 -0.87 -19.06
CA GLU A 43 -15.21 -1.04 -17.64
C GLU A 43 -14.02 -1.42 -16.75
N HIS A 44 -13.00 -2.08 -17.28
CA HIS A 44 -11.79 -2.41 -16.52
C HIS A 44 -10.86 -1.19 -16.35
N VAL A 45 -10.94 -0.21 -17.26
CA VAL A 45 -10.15 1.02 -17.18
C VAL A 45 -10.54 1.85 -15.96
N ILE A 46 -11.85 2.05 -15.74
CA ILE A 46 -12.33 2.81 -14.58
C ILE A 46 -12.01 2.09 -13.26
N ILE A 47 -12.07 0.75 -13.22
CA ILE A 47 -11.68 -0.04 -12.04
C ILE A 47 -10.19 0.14 -11.73
N ALA A 48 -9.33 0.14 -12.75
CA ALA A 48 -7.90 0.39 -12.58
C ALA A 48 -7.62 1.80 -12.06
N GLN A 49 -8.32 2.82 -12.59
CA GLN A 49 -8.21 4.20 -12.12
C GLN A 49 -8.64 4.35 -10.67
N ILE A 50 -9.79 3.77 -10.28
CA ILE A 50 -10.27 3.77 -8.89
C ILE A 50 -9.23 3.11 -7.98
N SER A 51 -8.68 1.96 -8.38
CA SER A 51 -7.64 1.27 -7.64
C SER A 51 -6.40 2.15 -7.47
N GLY A 52 -5.97 2.82 -8.55
CA GLY A 52 -4.86 3.77 -8.53
C GLY A 52 -5.07 4.95 -7.58
N LEU A 53 -6.27 5.53 -7.57
CA LEU A 53 -6.64 6.62 -6.65
C LEU A 53 -6.62 6.16 -5.19
N LEU A 54 -7.13 4.95 -4.90
CA LEU A 54 -7.09 4.37 -3.56
C LEU A 54 -5.65 4.11 -3.11
N ILE A 55 -4.80 3.57 -3.99
CA ILE A 55 -3.37 3.37 -3.71
C ILE A 55 -2.69 4.72 -3.43
N CYS A 56 -2.92 5.74 -4.26
CA CYS A 56 -2.41 7.09 -4.02
C CYS A 56 -2.89 7.68 -2.68
N THR A 57 -4.15 7.39 -2.29
CA THR A 57 -4.69 7.82 -0.99
C THR A 57 -3.92 7.21 0.18
N PHE A 58 -3.53 5.93 0.10
CA PHE A 58 -2.62 5.34 1.08
C PHE A 58 -1.24 6.01 1.06
N GLY A 59 -0.73 6.37 -0.13
CA GLY A 59 0.49 7.15 -0.29
C GLY A 59 0.45 8.48 0.47
N ILE A 60 -0.64 9.23 0.35
CA ILE A 60 -0.89 10.46 1.12
C ILE A 60 -0.88 10.15 2.62
N GLY A 61 -1.58 9.10 3.05
CA GLY A 61 -1.59 8.67 4.44
C GLY A 61 -0.18 8.40 4.99
N TYR A 62 0.67 7.69 4.24
CA TYR A 62 2.04 7.44 4.67
C TYR A 62 2.90 8.71 4.70
N ALA A 63 2.69 9.66 3.78
CA ALA A 63 3.34 10.97 3.87
C ALA A 63 2.91 11.72 5.13
N MET A 64 1.61 11.70 5.49
CA MET A 64 1.12 12.29 6.74
C MET A 64 1.79 11.67 7.98
N VAL A 65 1.99 10.35 7.99
CA VAL A 65 2.73 9.65 9.06
C VAL A 65 4.19 10.08 9.09
N ALA A 66 4.84 10.21 7.93
CA ALA A 66 6.23 10.66 7.83
C ALA A 66 6.43 12.07 8.41
N PHE A 67 5.44 12.95 8.27
CA PHE A 67 5.43 14.30 8.86
C PHE A 67 4.91 14.36 10.30
N GLY A 68 4.59 13.22 10.93
CA GLY A 68 4.16 13.18 12.33
C GLY A 68 2.73 13.68 12.57
N SER A 69 1.85 13.55 11.57
CA SER A 69 0.44 13.98 11.70
C SER A 69 -0.32 13.19 12.77
N PRO A 70 -1.30 13.82 13.46
CA PRO A 70 -2.22 13.10 14.34
C PRO A 70 -2.92 11.94 13.62
N GLY A 71 -3.23 10.87 14.35
CA GLY A 71 -3.87 9.69 13.77
C GLY A 71 -2.94 8.75 13.00
N SER A 72 -1.61 8.97 13.06
CA SER A 72 -0.62 8.13 12.39
C SER A 72 -0.82 6.63 12.66
N ARG A 73 -1.20 6.26 13.89
CA ARG A 73 -1.43 4.85 14.25
C ARG A 73 -2.59 4.23 13.48
N GLN A 74 -3.69 4.95 13.33
CA GLN A 74 -4.89 4.51 12.60
C GLN A 74 -4.58 4.39 11.11
N ILE A 75 -3.85 5.36 10.55
CA ILE A 75 -3.40 5.33 9.16
C ILE A 75 -2.52 4.10 8.88
N VAL A 76 -1.53 3.84 9.74
CA VAL A 76 -0.65 2.67 9.61
C VAL A 76 -1.43 1.36 9.76
N THR A 77 -2.42 1.33 10.65
CA THR A 77 -3.29 0.15 10.83
C THR A 77 -4.12 -0.12 9.58
N LEU A 78 -4.76 0.90 9.00
CA LEU A 78 -5.51 0.76 7.74
C LEU A 78 -4.60 0.33 6.60
N GLY A 79 -3.41 0.93 6.51
CA GLY A 79 -2.40 0.55 5.53
C GLY A 79 -1.96 -0.91 5.63
N LEU A 80 -1.75 -1.39 6.86
CA LEU A 80 -1.42 -2.79 7.12
C LEU A 80 -2.54 -3.74 6.67
N ILE A 81 -3.79 -3.43 7.01
CA ILE A 81 -4.96 -4.24 6.61
C ILE A 81 -5.06 -4.31 5.09
N GLY A 82 -4.92 -3.17 4.39
CA GLY A 82 -4.99 -3.12 2.93
C GLY A 82 -3.90 -3.97 2.28
N LYS A 83 -2.65 -3.85 2.74
CA LYS A 83 -1.51 -4.59 2.16
C LYS A 83 -1.57 -6.09 2.43
N LEU A 84 -1.95 -6.50 3.64
CA LEU A 84 -2.14 -7.92 3.94
C LEU A 84 -3.31 -8.52 3.15
N SER A 85 -4.40 -7.77 2.97
CA SER A 85 -5.52 -8.19 2.11
C SER A 85 -5.06 -8.43 0.67
N LEU A 86 -4.20 -7.56 0.12
CA LEU A 86 -3.61 -7.77 -1.20
C LEU A 86 -2.72 -9.02 -1.26
N CYS A 87 -1.90 -9.26 -0.23
CA CYS A 87 -1.06 -10.46 -0.15
C CYS A 87 -1.90 -11.74 -0.17
N VAL A 88 -2.99 -11.78 0.60
CA VAL A 88 -3.92 -12.91 0.63
C VAL A 88 -4.59 -13.09 -0.73
N LEU A 89 -5.09 -12.00 -1.34
CA LEU A 89 -5.73 -12.06 -2.65
C LEU A 89 -4.77 -12.60 -3.73
N LEU A 90 -3.52 -12.15 -3.72
CA LEU A 90 -2.51 -12.63 -4.65
C LEU A 90 -2.20 -14.12 -4.45
N ALA A 91 -2.09 -14.57 -3.20
CA ALA A 91 -1.85 -15.97 -2.89
C ALA A 91 -2.99 -16.87 -3.42
N VAL A 92 -4.24 -16.43 -3.28
CA VAL A 92 -5.40 -17.14 -3.85
C VAL A 92 -5.31 -17.21 -5.38
N HIS A 93 -4.97 -16.11 -6.06
CA HIS A 93 -4.83 -16.12 -7.52
C HIS A 93 -3.64 -16.96 -8.01
N LEU A 94 -2.53 -16.99 -7.27
CA LEU A 94 -1.39 -17.86 -7.58
C LEU A 94 -1.76 -19.35 -7.52
N MET A 95 -2.69 -19.74 -6.65
CA MET A 95 -3.20 -21.12 -6.60
C MET A 95 -4.12 -21.45 -7.78
N GLN A 96 -4.70 -20.45 -8.44
CA GLN A 96 -5.63 -20.61 -9.56
C GLN A 96 -4.95 -20.53 -10.92
N GLY A 97 -3.74 -19.97 -10.99
CA GLY A 97 -2.99 -19.86 -12.23
C GLY A 97 -1.87 -18.82 -12.19
N PRO A 98 -1.24 -18.55 -13.35
CA PRO A 98 -0.17 -17.57 -13.44
C PRO A 98 -0.70 -16.15 -13.20
N VAL A 99 0.07 -15.39 -12.44
CA VAL A 99 -0.22 -14.00 -12.09
C VAL A 99 0.79 -13.07 -12.76
N PRO A 100 0.40 -11.85 -13.18
CA PRO A 100 1.32 -10.90 -13.78
C PRO A 100 2.53 -10.59 -12.89
N ARG A 101 3.74 -10.67 -13.45
CA ARG A 101 5.00 -10.39 -12.73
C ARG A 101 5.01 -9.03 -12.01
N PRO A 102 4.50 -7.92 -12.60
CA PRO A 102 4.43 -6.64 -11.89
C PRO A 102 3.64 -6.73 -10.58
N MET A 103 2.56 -7.52 -10.54
CA MET A 103 1.74 -7.71 -9.34
C MET A 103 2.50 -8.49 -8.25
N LEU A 104 3.31 -9.48 -8.65
CA LEU A 104 4.17 -10.21 -7.71
C LEU A 104 5.21 -9.28 -7.05
N ILE A 105 5.87 -8.45 -7.86
CA ILE A 105 6.86 -7.46 -7.37
C ILE A 105 6.17 -6.46 -6.44
N ALA A 106 5.01 -5.93 -6.86
CA ALA A 106 4.26 -4.95 -6.08
C ALA A 106 3.80 -5.53 -4.72
N THR A 107 3.37 -6.78 -4.71
CA THR A 107 2.90 -7.44 -3.48
C THR A 107 4.05 -7.82 -2.56
N ALA A 108 5.21 -8.19 -3.11
CA ALA A 108 6.42 -8.42 -2.33
C ALA A 108 6.88 -7.14 -1.60
N GLY A 109 6.86 -5.99 -2.29
CA GLY A 109 7.12 -4.70 -1.66
C GLY A 109 6.11 -4.38 -0.55
N ASP A 110 4.83 -4.66 -0.80
CA ASP A 110 3.77 -4.46 0.20
C ASP A 110 3.92 -5.35 1.44
N LEU A 111 4.39 -6.57 1.27
CA LEU A 111 4.69 -7.47 2.38
C LEU A 111 5.84 -6.92 3.25
N LEU A 112 6.90 -6.39 2.62
CA LEU A 112 8.01 -5.77 3.35
C LEU A 112 7.55 -4.54 4.15
N PHE A 113 6.75 -3.66 3.55
CA PHE A 113 6.16 -2.52 4.26
C PHE A 113 5.21 -2.98 5.37
N SER A 114 4.42 -4.04 5.15
CA SER A 114 3.53 -4.61 6.18
C SER A 114 4.31 -5.08 7.41
N ILE A 115 5.43 -5.78 7.21
CA ILE A 115 6.32 -6.19 8.30
C ILE A 115 6.84 -4.95 9.05
N ALA A 116 7.31 -3.93 8.34
CA ALA A 116 7.78 -2.69 8.95
C ALA A 116 6.66 -1.97 9.74
N PHE A 117 5.43 -1.97 9.23
CA PHE A 117 4.27 -1.36 9.89
C PHE A 117 3.90 -2.10 11.16
N ILE A 118 3.95 -3.44 11.16
CA ILE A 118 3.75 -4.26 12.37
C ILE A 118 4.80 -3.88 13.42
N VAL A 119 6.08 -3.82 13.04
CA VAL A 119 7.17 -3.44 13.96
C VAL A 119 6.94 -2.03 14.51
N TRP A 120 6.55 -1.08 13.66
CA TRP A 120 6.25 0.29 14.08
C TRP A 120 5.06 0.35 15.06
N LEU A 121 3.97 -0.37 14.78
CA LEU A 121 2.77 -0.42 15.62
C LEU A 121 3.05 -1.05 16.99
N VAL A 122 3.90 -2.08 17.04
CA VAL A 122 4.31 -2.73 18.30
C VAL A 122 5.20 -1.81 19.13
N ARG A 123 6.12 -1.07 18.49
CA ARG A 123 7.03 -0.13 19.18
C ARG A 123 6.34 1.14 19.67
N ASN A 124 5.27 1.57 18.98
CA ASN A 124 4.53 2.80 19.29
C ASN A 124 3.15 2.48 19.91
N ARG A 125 3.09 1.48 20.79
CA ARG A 125 1.86 1.17 21.52
C ARG A 125 1.48 2.34 22.44
N PRO A 126 0.20 2.73 22.50
CA PRO A 126 -0.26 3.67 23.50
C PRO A 126 0.05 3.14 24.90
N VAL A 127 0.53 4.01 25.80
CA VAL A 127 0.60 3.68 27.23
C VAL A 127 -0.85 3.56 27.73
N PRO A 128 -1.24 2.45 28.39
CA PRO A 128 -2.57 2.32 28.97
C PRO A 128 -2.86 3.49 29.91
N ALA A 129 -4.07 4.05 29.85
CA ALA A 129 -4.48 5.04 30.84
C ALA A 129 -4.39 4.40 32.25
N PRO A 130 -3.96 5.16 33.28
CA PRO A 130 -4.00 4.67 34.66
C PRO A 130 -5.40 4.17 35.01
N SER A 131 -5.49 3.04 35.73
CA SER A 131 -6.78 2.57 36.26
C SER A 131 -7.38 3.67 37.15
N PRO A 132 -8.68 3.98 37.05
CA PRO A 132 -9.34 4.75 38.09
C PRO A 132 -9.17 4.01 39.43
N ALA A 133 -8.78 4.76 40.45
CA ALA A 133 -8.60 4.27 41.83
C ALA A 133 -9.94 3.96 42.50
#